data_AF-A0A3A8KW67-F1
#
_entry.id   AF-A0A3A8KW67-F1
#
_cell.length_a   1.000
_cell.length_b   1.000
_cell.length_c   1.000
_cell.angle_alpha   90.00
_cell.angle_beta   90.00
_cell.angle_gamma   90.00
#
_symmetry.space_group_name_H-M   'P 1'
#
loop_
_entity.id
_entity.type
_entity.pdbx_description
1 polymer ?
#
loop_
_entity_poly.entity_id
_entity_poly.type
_entity_poly.pdbx_seq_one_letter_code
_entity_poly.pdbx_strand_id
1 'polypeptide(L)'
;MAGKSDTERSDVARIRAVLARELETINEYEAYAEDSSNPEVRAFFLHLAAEEKEHVSEATHMLRMLDKGQDAHFAKPFVPGHFQAAVGNVPSEPAVPSPVITQAPPAVSRLANEPLTNLPPQRLIYGVPAPPPSANSHPLTIGSLRRGGGGGSGSGR
;
A
#
# COMPACT_ATOMS: atom_id res chain seq x y z
N MET A 1 4.57 -34.84 1.68
CA MET A 1 3.59 -34.47 0.65
C MET A 1 4.05 -33.18 0.00
N ALA A 2 4.70 -33.25 -1.15
CA ALA A 2 5.00 -32.05 -1.94
C ALA A 2 3.68 -31.59 -2.58
N GLY A 3 3.21 -30.40 -2.22
CA GLY A 3 2.06 -29.80 -2.89
C GLY A 3 2.32 -29.68 -4.40
N LYS A 4 1.24 -29.70 -5.18
CA LYS A 4 1.24 -29.45 -6.62
C LYS A 4 2.22 -28.32 -6.97
N SER A 5 3.10 -28.54 -7.94
CA SER A 5 4.10 -27.56 -8.38
C SER A 5 3.42 -26.24 -8.78
N ASP A 6 4.12 -25.09 -8.76
CA ASP A 6 3.52 -23.80 -9.14
C ASP A 6 2.89 -23.81 -10.56
N THR A 7 3.27 -24.76 -11.41
CA THR A 7 2.68 -25.01 -12.73
C THR A 7 1.26 -25.61 -12.66
N GLU A 8 0.92 -26.30 -11.58
CA GLU A 8 -0.33 -27.05 -11.40
C GLU A 8 -1.42 -26.31 -10.61
N ARG A 9 -1.17 -25.07 -10.17
CA ARG A 9 -2.20 -24.23 -9.55
C ARG A 9 -3.27 -23.82 -10.56
N SER A 10 -4.54 -23.93 -10.16
CA SER A 10 -5.66 -23.36 -10.91
C SER A 10 -5.56 -21.83 -10.95
N ASP A 11 -6.19 -21.21 -11.95
CA ASP A 11 -6.17 -19.76 -12.10
C ASP A 11 -6.74 -19.04 -10.88
N VAL A 12 -7.80 -19.59 -10.27
CA VAL A 12 -8.35 -19.08 -9.00
C VAL A 12 -7.31 -19.11 -7.88
N ALA A 13 -6.50 -20.17 -7.78
CA ALA A 13 -5.43 -20.24 -6.79
C ALA A 13 -4.31 -19.22 -7.07
N ARG A 14 -4.01 -18.93 -8.34
CA ARG A 14 -3.05 -17.90 -8.74
C ARG A 14 -3.56 -16.50 -8.37
N ILE A 15 -4.82 -16.20 -8.67
CA ILE A 15 -5.44 -14.91 -8.32
C ILE A 15 -5.44 -14.68 -6.80
N ARG A 16 -5.76 -15.71 -6.01
CA ARG A 16 -5.65 -15.61 -4.55
C ARG A 16 -4.22 -15.35 -4.08
N ALA A 17 -3.22 -15.93 -4.74
CA ALA A 17 -1.82 -15.70 -4.41
C ALA A 17 -1.38 -14.26 -4.76
N VAL A 18 -1.82 -13.72 -5.89
CA VAL A 18 -1.62 -12.31 -6.26
C VAL A 18 -2.27 -11.40 -5.23
N LEU A 19 -3.56 -11.59 -4.93
CA LEU A 19 -4.27 -10.78 -3.93
C LEU A 19 -3.56 -10.78 -2.57
N ALA A 20 -3.04 -11.93 -2.13
CA ALA A 20 -2.27 -12.01 -0.89
C ALA A 20 -0.95 -11.23 -0.98
N ARG A 21 -0.25 -11.31 -2.12
CA ARG A 21 1.01 -10.57 -2.34
C ARG A 21 0.77 -9.07 -2.33
N GLU A 22 -0.23 -8.57 -3.06
CA GLU A 22 -0.46 -7.12 -3.13
C GLU A 22 -0.84 -6.54 -1.77
N LEU A 23 -1.62 -7.27 -0.95
CA LEU A 23 -1.91 -6.85 0.42
C LEU A 23 -0.66 -6.82 1.31
N GLU A 24 0.26 -7.77 1.15
CA GLU A 24 1.57 -7.75 1.83
C GLU A 24 2.40 -6.54 1.38
N THR A 25 2.46 -6.30 0.07
CA THR A 25 3.23 -5.21 -0.52
C THR A 25 2.70 -3.83 -0.11
N ILE A 26 1.38 -3.64 -0.02
CA ILE A 26 0.80 -2.41 0.53
C ILE A 26 1.32 -2.15 1.96
N ASN A 27 1.25 -3.17 2.83
CA ASN A 27 1.69 -3.02 4.22
C ASN A 27 3.19 -2.69 4.30
N GLU A 28 4.02 -3.36 3.48
CA GLU A 28 5.46 -3.09 3.43
C GLU A 28 5.77 -1.67 2.95
N TYR A 29 5.16 -1.23 1.85
CA TYR A 29 5.42 0.09 1.30
C TYR A 29 4.89 1.22 2.19
N GLU A 30 3.75 1.05 2.84
CA GLU A 30 3.27 2.02 3.84
C GLU A 30 4.21 2.10 5.05
N ALA A 31 4.73 0.97 5.53
CA ALA A 31 5.73 0.96 6.62
C ALA A 31 7.06 1.61 6.20
N TYR A 32 7.56 1.32 4.99
CA TYR A 32 8.77 1.98 4.48
C TYR A 32 8.57 3.49 4.29
N ALA A 33 7.37 3.92 3.90
CA ALA A 33 7.05 5.33 3.81
C ALA A 33 7.03 6.02 5.18
N GLU A 34 6.50 5.35 6.21
CA GLU A 34 6.48 5.84 7.60
C GLU A 34 7.90 5.98 8.17
N ASP A 35 8.76 4.97 7.94
CA ASP A 35 10.13 4.93 8.46
C ASP A 35 11.10 5.86 7.70
N SER A 36 10.73 6.33 6.50
CA SER A 36 11.63 7.12 5.66
C SER A 36 11.71 8.58 6.09
N SER A 37 12.94 9.04 6.34
CA SER A 37 13.25 10.45 6.60
C SER A 37 13.42 11.30 5.33
N ASN A 38 13.57 10.67 4.16
CA ASN A 38 13.69 11.38 2.89
C ASN A 38 12.28 11.60 2.26
N PRO A 39 11.87 12.86 2.01
CA PRO A 39 10.52 13.16 1.53
C PRO A 39 10.23 12.59 0.13
N GLU A 40 11.23 12.49 -0.76
CA GLU A 40 11.06 11.92 -2.10
C GLU A 40 10.89 10.40 -2.04
N VAL A 41 11.68 9.73 -1.20
CA VAL A 41 11.57 8.27 -0.99
C VAL A 41 10.23 7.92 -0.35
N ARG A 42 9.78 8.70 0.63
CA ARG A 42 8.44 8.53 1.21
C ARG A 42 7.34 8.70 0.16
N ALA A 43 7.42 9.73 -0.68
CA ALA A 43 6.43 9.95 -1.74
C ALA A 43 6.42 8.81 -2.77
N PHE A 44 7.60 8.25 -3.10
CA PHE A 44 7.73 7.09 -3.96
C PHE A 44 7.02 5.86 -3.39
N PHE A 45 7.27 5.49 -2.13
CA PHE A 45 6.59 4.33 -1.53
C PHE A 45 5.08 4.53 -1.37
N LEU A 46 4.62 5.75 -1.04
CA LEU A 46 3.19 6.05 -1.01
C LEU A 46 2.52 5.93 -2.38
N HIS A 47 3.23 6.30 -3.44
CA HIS A 47 2.75 6.11 -4.81
C HIS A 47 2.63 4.63 -5.15
N LEU A 48 3.66 3.82 -4.87
CA LEU A 48 3.60 2.37 -5.11
C LEU A 48 2.46 1.71 -4.31
N ALA A 49 2.33 2.03 -3.03
CA ALA A 49 1.25 1.49 -2.19
C ALA A 49 -0.15 1.86 -2.72
N ALA A 50 -0.29 2.99 -3.43
CA ALA A 50 -1.54 3.35 -4.09
C ALA A 50 -1.81 2.50 -5.33
N GLU A 51 -0.80 2.21 -6.16
CA GLU A 51 -0.94 1.32 -7.33
C GLU A 51 -1.32 -0.11 -6.90
N GLU A 52 -0.70 -0.65 -5.84
CA GLU A 52 -1.03 -2.00 -5.38
C GLU A 52 -2.46 -2.10 -4.84
N LYS A 53 -3.04 -1.01 -4.32
CA LYS A 53 -4.47 -0.97 -3.95
C LYS A 53 -5.39 -1.12 -5.17
N GLU A 54 -4.98 -0.60 -6.33
CA GLU A 54 -5.69 -0.82 -7.58
C GLU A 54 -5.60 -2.30 -7.97
N HIS A 55 -4.42 -2.91 -7.90
CA HIS A 55 -4.24 -4.35 -8.18
C HIS A 55 -5.06 -5.25 -7.24
N VAL A 56 -5.14 -4.91 -5.94
CA VAL A 56 -6.04 -5.59 -4.98
C VAL A 56 -7.49 -5.56 -5.46
N SER A 57 -7.94 -4.42 -5.98
CA SER A 57 -9.32 -4.27 -6.47
C SER A 57 -9.58 -5.12 -7.71
N GLU A 58 -8.64 -5.16 -8.65
CA GLU A 58 -8.72 -5.96 -9.89
C GLU A 58 -8.68 -7.46 -9.61
N ALA A 59 -7.74 -7.91 -8.77
CA ALA A 59 -7.63 -9.31 -8.34
C ALA A 59 -8.89 -9.75 -7.58
N THR A 60 -9.42 -8.89 -6.70
CA THR A 60 -10.69 -9.15 -6.00
C THR A 60 -11.86 -9.28 -6.97
N HIS A 61 -11.95 -8.39 -7.97
CA HIS A 61 -13.00 -8.46 -8.98
C HIS A 61 -12.94 -9.77 -9.78
N MET A 62 -11.73 -10.19 -10.21
CA MET A 62 -11.53 -11.47 -10.90
C MET A 62 -11.91 -12.67 -10.03
N LEU A 63 -11.54 -12.64 -8.75
CA LEU A 63 -11.90 -13.71 -7.82
C LEU A 63 -13.42 -13.87 -7.70
N ARG A 64 -14.17 -12.76 -7.62
CA ARG A 64 -15.64 -12.77 -7.58
C ARG A 64 -16.27 -13.33 -8.85
N MET A 65 -15.68 -13.06 -10.00
CA MET A 65 -16.18 -13.60 -11.27
C MET A 65 -16.01 -15.13 -11.35
N LEU A 66 -14.85 -15.64 -10.92
CA LEU A 66 -14.43 -17.03 -11.14
C LEU A 66 -14.80 -17.98 -9.99
N ASP A 67 -14.97 -17.49 -8.77
CA ASP A 67 -15.32 -18.30 -7.60
C ASP A 67 -16.70 -17.93 -7.06
N LYS A 68 -17.73 -18.68 -7.47
CA LYS A 68 -19.12 -18.47 -7.05
C LYS A 68 -19.33 -18.70 -5.56
N GLY A 69 -18.55 -19.58 -4.94
CA GLY A 69 -18.61 -19.80 -3.49
C GLY A 69 -18.15 -18.56 -2.75
N GLN A 70 -17.00 -18.01 -3.13
CA GLN A 70 -16.47 -16.78 -2.56
C GLN A 70 -17.35 -15.56 -2.87
N ASP A 71 -17.88 -15.42 -4.10
CA ASP A 71 -18.78 -14.32 -4.46
C ASP A 71 -20.07 -14.33 -3.62
N ALA A 72 -20.61 -15.50 -3.31
CA ALA A 72 -21.74 -15.63 -2.40
C ALA A 72 -21.44 -15.10 -0.98
N HIS A 73 -20.18 -15.08 -0.54
CA HIS A 73 -19.79 -14.41 0.70
C HIS A 73 -19.73 -12.90 0.56
N PHE A 74 -19.29 -12.36 -0.58
CA PHE A 74 -19.30 -10.92 -0.83
C PHE A 74 -20.70 -10.32 -0.93
N ALA A 75 -21.70 -11.10 -1.36
CA ALA A 75 -23.08 -10.65 -1.45
C ALA A 75 -23.82 -10.65 -0.10
N LYS A 76 -23.28 -11.31 0.94
CA LYS A 76 -23.92 -11.35 2.26
C LYS A 76 -23.68 -10.02 2.99
N PRO A 77 -24.72 -9.40 3.56
CA PRO A 77 -24.52 -8.24 4.41
C PRO A 77 -23.75 -8.63 5.67
N PHE A 78 -22.83 -7.79 6.11
CA PHE A 78 -22.17 -7.96 7.41
C PHE A 78 -23.14 -7.53 8.51
N VAL A 79 -23.44 -8.45 9.42
CA VAL A 79 -24.30 -8.15 10.57
C VAL A 79 -23.48 -7.42 11.63
N PRO A 80 -23.96 -6.31 12.20
CA PRO A 80 -23.35 -5.71 13.38
C PRO A 80 -23.15 -6.76 14.48
N GLY A 81 -21.93 -6.86 15.00
CA GLY A 81 -21.57 -7.87 16.00
C GLY A 81 -21.12 -9.23 15.50
N HIS A 82 -20.99 -9.42 14.18
CA HIS A 82 -20.29 -10.56 13.60
C HIS A 82 -18.90 -10.81 14.23
N PHE A 83 -18.23 -9.75 14.70
CA PHE A 83 -16.92 -9.81 15.36
C PHE A 83 -16.99 -9.73 16.90
N GLN A 84 -18.13 -9.38 17.48
CA GLN A 84 -18.28 -9.19 18.93
C GLN A 84 -18.47 -10.51 19.69
N ALA A 85 -18.97 -11.55 19.02
CA ALA A 85 -19.06 -12.90 19.60
C ALA A 85 -17.68 -13.46 20.03
N ALA A 86 -16.58 -13.00 19.44
CA ALA A 86 -15.22 -13.40 19.81
C ALA A 86 -14.67 -12.68 21.05
N VAL A 87 -15.27 -11.57 21.48
CA VAL A 87 -14.83 -10.74 22.62
C VAL A 87 -15.63 -11.06 23.89
N GLY A 88 -16.73 -11.80 23.79
CA GLY A 88 -17.69 -12.06 24.87
C GLY A 88 -17.25 -13.01 26.00
N ASN A 89 -15.97 -13.43 26.04
CA ASN A 89 -15.47 -14.33 27.08
C ASN A 89 -14.15 -13.89 27.73
N VAL A 90 -13.76 -12.62 27.57
CA VAL A 90 -12.64 -12.05 28.33
C VAL A 90 -13.22 -11.41 29.60
N PRO A 91 -12.90 -11.89 30.82
CA PRO A 91 -13.27 -11.19 32.04
C PRO A 91 -12.76 -9.75 31.95
N SER A 92 -13.66 -8.77 32.13
CA SER A 92 -13.26 -7.38 32.26
C SER A 92 -12.33 -7.26 33.46
N GLU A 93 -11.05 -6.98 33.21
CA GLU A 93 -10.14 -6.54 34.26
C GLU A 93 -10.76 -5.31 34.94
N PRO A 94 -10.79 -5.24 36.28
CA PRO A 94 -11.42 -4.13 36.97
C PRO A 94 -10.71 -2.82 36.62
N ALA A 95 -11.51 -1.85 36.17
CA ALA A 95 -11.05 -0.50 35.87
C ALA A 95 -10.35 0.10 37.10
N VAL A 96 -9.05 0.28 37.01
CA VAL A 96 -8.31 1.17 37.92
C VAL A 96 -8.84 2.59 37.72
N PRO A 97 -9.34 3.26 38.77
CA PRO A 97 -9.84 4.63 38.62
C PRO A 97 -8.68 5.57 38.28
N SER A 98 -8.84 6.33 37.20
CA SER A 98 -7.94 7.44 36.86
C SER A 98 -7.95 8.49 37.99
N PRO A 99 -6.81 9.12 38.33
CA PRO A 99 -6.77 10.11 39.38
C PRO A 99 -7.56 11.36 38.95
N VAL A 100 -8.46 11.79 39.83
CA VAL A 100 -9.25 13.01 39.73
C VAL A 100 -8.29 14.21 39.79
N ILE A 101 -8.12 14.93 38.69
CA ILE A 101 -7.47 16.25 38.69
C ILE A 101 -8.52 17.27 39.15
N THR A 102 -8.38 17.70 40.40
CA THR A 102 -9.15 18.79 41.01
C THR A 102 -8.80 20.12 40.33
N GLN A 103 -9.82 20.83 39.83
CA GLN A 103 -9.71 22.19 39.31
C GLN A 103 -9.61 23.24 40.42
N ALA A 104 -8.84 24.31 40.18
CA ALA A 104 -9.12 25.66 40.69
C ALA A 104 -8.57 26.76 39.73
N PRO A 105 -9.18 27.95 39.63
CA PRO A 105 -9.03 28.91 38.50
C PRO A 105 -8.31 30.24 38.93
N PRO A 106 -8.42 31.38 38.20
CA PRO A 106 -8.06 31.68 36.80
C PRO A 106 -7.08 32.88 36.68
N ALA A 107 -6.39 33.05 35.55
CA ALA A 107 -5.77 34.36 35.22
C ALA A 107 -5.68 34.62 33.70
N VAL A 108 -6.62 35.45 33.24
CA VAL A 108 -6.47 36.58 32.29
C VAL A 108 -6.02 36.31 30.84
N SER A 109 -7.03 36.41 29.97
CA SER A 109 -7.08 37.05 28.63
C SER A 109 -5.98 36.80 27.60
N ARG A 110 -6.41 36.26 26.45
CA ARG A 110 -6.64 37.08 25.23
C ARG A 110 -7.62 36.39 24.28
N LEU A 111 -8.66 37.12 23.92
CA LEU A 111 -9.58 36.86 22.81
C LEU A 111 -8.81 36.92 21.47
N ALA A 112 -9.11 36.00 20.56
CA ALA A 112 -9.28 36.32 19.14
C ALA A 112 -9.98 35.14 18.42
N ASN A 113 -11.22 35.39 18.00
CA ASN A 113 -11.85 34.74 16.85
C ASN A 113 -10.89 34.77 15.65
N GLU A 114 -10.76 33.66 14.92
CA GLU A 114 -10.53 33.67 13.46
C GLU A 114 -11.25 32.47 12.82
N PRO A 115 -11.82 32.61 11.60
CA PRO A 115 -12.83 31.69 11.06
C PRO A 115 -12.23 30.50 10.30
N LEU A 116 -13.03 29.42 10.17
CA LEU A 116 -12.79 28.30 9.26
C LEU A 116 -12.75 28.81 7.81
N THR A 117 -11.56 28.83 7.21
CA THR A 117 -11.37 29.13 5.79
C THR A 117 -12.00 28.06 4.91
N ASN A 118 -13.11 28.40 4.24
CA ASN A 118 -13.73 27.64 3.16
C ASN A 118 -13.16 28.09 1.81
N LEU A 119 -12.05 27.50 1.36
CA LEU A 119 -11.57 27.68 -0.01
C LEU A 119 -11.74 26.37 -0.82
N PRO A 120 -12.27 26.44 -2.06
CA PRO A 120 -12.36 25.27 -2.92
C PRO A 120 -10.98 24.82 -3.41
N PRO A 121 -10.79 23.53 -3.77
CA PRO A 121 -9.50 23.02 -4.22
C PRO A 121 -9.10 23.67 -5.55
N GLN A 122 -7.94 24.34 -5.57
CA GLN A 122 -7.35 24.84 -6.80
C GLN A 122 -6.76 23.69 -7.62
N ARG A 123 -7.23 23.51 -8.85
CA ARG A 123 -6.56 22.66 -9.85
C ARG A 123 -5.28 23.35 -10.30
N LEU A 124 -4.12 22.79 -9.94
CA LEU A 124 -2.83 23.17 -10.50
C LEU A 124 -2.74 22.65 -11.94
N ILE A 125 -2.81 23.55 -12.93
CA ILE A 125 -2.48 23.26 -14.33
C ILE A 125 -0.98 23.55 -14.50
N TYR A 126 -0.16 22.50 -14.62
CA TYR A 126 1.26 22.64 -14.97
C TYR A 126 1.40 22.96 -16.46
N GLY A 127 1.37 24.25 -16.78
CA GLY A 127 1.60 24.78 -18.13
C GLY A 127 2.99 25.38 -18.33
N VAL A 128 4.01 24.93 -17.60
CA VAL A 128 5.38 25.47 -17.75
C VAL A 128 6.19 24.54 -18.66
N PRO A 129 6.72 25.01 -19.81
CA PRO A 129 7.58 24.20 -20.66
C PRO A 129 8.90 23.86 -19.93
N ALA A 130 9.41 22.66 -20.17
CA ALA A 130 10.63 22.17 -19.52
C ALA A 130 11.83 23.12 -19.78
N PRO A 131 12.66 23.39 -18.75
CA PRO A 131 13.87 24.17 -18.94
C PRO A 131 14.84 23.45 -19.90
N PRO A 132 15.63 24.20 -20.68
CA PRO A 132 16.59 23.60 -21.60
C PRO A 132 17.67 22.81 -20.83
N PRO A 133 18.23 21.75 -21.45
CA PRO A 133 19.27 20.96 -20.82
C PRO A 133 20.51 21.82 -20.52
N SER A 134 21.08 21.62 -19.34
CA SER A 134 22.32 22.27 -18.91
C SER A 134 23.46 21.93 -19.87
N ALA A 135 24.36 22.89 -20.15
CA ALA A 135 25.47 22.75 -21.10
C ALA A 135 26.44 21.57 -20.83
N ASN A 136 26.33 20.91 -19.67
CA ASN A 136 27.16 19.78 -19.25
C ASN A 136 26.39 18.45 -19.11
N SER A 137 25.19 18.32 -19.69
CA SER A 137 24.49 17.03 -19.69
C SER A 137 25.12 16.08 -20.72
N HIS A 138 25.86 15.09 -20.24
CA HIS A 138 26.31 13.98 -21.09
C HIS A 138 25.17 12.95 -21.29
N PRO A 139 24.91 12.49 -22.52
CA PRO A 139 23.91 11.46 -22.76
C PRO A 139 24.32 10.13 -22.10
N LEU A 140 23.41 9.52 -21.36
CA LEU A 140 23.61 8.21 -20.75
C LEU A 140 23.70 7.16 -21.86
N THR A 141 24.90 6.69 -22.15
CA THR A 141 25.15 5.58 -23.07
C THR A 141 24.87 4.28 -22.35
N ILE A 142 23.79 3.57 -22.72
CA ILE A 142 23.56 2.21 -22.24
C ILE A 142 24.55 1.29 -22.96
N GLY A 143 25.50 0.72 -22.20
CA GLY A 143 26.49 -0.21 -22.69
C GLY A 143 25.87 -1.53 -23.16
N SER A 144 26.32 -2.02 -24.31
CA SER A 144 25.87 -3.27 -24.93
C SER A 144 26.17 -4.47 -24.02
N LEU A 145 25.12 -5.14 -23.54
CA LEU A 145 25.24 -6.35 -22.73
C LEU A 145 25.86 -7.49 -23.57
N ARG A 146 27.10 -7.87 -23.24
CA ARG A 146 27.83 -8.98 -23.86
C ARG A 146 27.17 -10.29 -23.45
N ARG A 147 26.45 -10.94 -24.36
CA ARG A 147 25.91 -12.30 -24.17
C ARG A 147 27.08 -13.29 -24.06
N GLY A 148 27.34 -13.76 -22.84
CA GLY A 148 28.17 -14.94 -22.62
C GLY A 148 27.42 -16.20 -23.03
N GLY A 149 28.03 -17.02 -23.88
CA GLY A 149 27.53 -18.32 -24.30
C GLY A 149 28.65 -19.06 -25.05
N GLY A 150 29.19 -20.10 -24.43
CA GLY A 150 30.39 -20.80 -24.88
C GLY A 150 30.19 -21.81 -26.01
N GLY A 151 31.32 -22.37 -26.46
CA GLY A 151 31.38 -23.63 -27.19
C GLY A 151 32.22 -23.60 -28.47
N GLY A 152 33.36 -24.31 -28.46
CA GLY A 152 33.95 -24.89 -29.67
C GLY A 152 35.35 -24.41 -30.05
N SER A 153 36.40 -24.88 -29.36
CA SER A 153 37.76 -24.92 -29.92
C SER A 153 38.07 -26.34 -30.37
N GLY A 154 37.87 -26.62 -31.65
CA GLY A 154 38.44 -27.76 -32.35
C GLY A 154 39.61 -27.29 -33.20
N SER A 155 40.83 -27.66 -32.81
CA SER A 155 42.06 -27.56 -33.61
C SER A 155 42.78 -28.89 -33.37
N GLY A 156 43.04 -29.75 -34.34
CA GLY A 156 43.65 -29.45 -35.63
C GLY A 156 45.16 -29.55 -35.46
N ARG A 157 45.68 -30.78 -35.37
CA ARG A 157 47.04 -31.21 -35.67
C ARG A 157 47.04 -32.72 -35.97
#